data_AF-A0A8H7KBQ1-F1
#
_entry.id   AF-A0A8H7KBQ1-F1
#
_cell.length_a   1.000
_cell.length_b   1.000
_cell.length_c   1.000
_cell.angle_alpha   90.00
_cell.angle_beta   90.00
_cell.angle_gamma   90.00
#
_symmetry.space_group_name_H-M   'P 1'
#
loop_
_entity.id
_entity.type
_entity.pdbx_description
1 polymer ?
#
loop_
_entity_poly.entity_id
_entity_poly.type
_entity_poly.pdbx_seq_one_letter_code
_entity_poly.pdbx_strand_id
1 'polypeptide(L)'
;MQALHDPEIPYNTPDEIKAQKLMNAMHHAHIQSALAFVHRRDDHFILYPWADRGNLRAYWVQNNIWPLSEQLIKEVLEQLLGLCDGLWNMHKMNIRHGDLKPENILGFTKNERLVGTLKLADMGLAKSHEERTRERHHSTDTEMGDHPV
;
A
#
# COMPACT_ATOMS: atom_id res chain seq x y z
N MET A 1 -17.26 12.92 -13.66
CA MET A 1 -17.61 11.54 -13.29
C MET A 1 -17.73 11.48 -11.78
N GLN A 2 -18.84 10.95 -11.27
CA GLN A 2 -19.17 10.94 -9.83
C GLN A 2 -18.14 10.11 -9.06
N ALA A 3 -17.49 10.74 -8.08
CA ALA A 3 -16.90 10.01 -6.96
C ALA A 3 -18.00 9.19 -6.29
N LEU A 4 -17.70 7.93 -6.01
CA LEU A 4 -18.55 7.00 -5.28
C LEU A 4 -18.96 7.63 -3.93
N HIS A 5 -20.12 8.28 -3.89
CA HIS A 5 -20.71 8.78 -2.66
C HIS A 5 -21.38 7.59 -1.97
N ASP A 6 -20.58 6.78 -1.29
CA ASP A 6 -21.07 5.77 -0.36
C ASP A 6 -21.72 6.50 0.83
N PRO A 7 -23.04 6.36 1.05
CA PRO A 7 -23.76 7.06 2.12
C PRO A 7 -23.31 6.65 3.54
N GLU A 8 -22.45 5.63 3.69
CA GLU A 8 -21.91 5.17 4.97
C GLU A 8 -20.54 5.79 5.35
N ILE A 9 -20.05 6.83 4.67
CA ILE A 9 -18.79 7.50 5.02
C ILE A 9 -19.09 8.86 5.67
N PRO A 10 -18.99 8.99 7.02
CA PRO A 10 -19.15 10.27 7.70
C PRO A 10 -18.24 11.35 7.11
N TYR A 11 -18.71 12.60 7.10
CA TYR A 11 -17.96 13.73 6.52
C TYR A 11 -16.56 13.90 7.13
N ASN A 12 -16.39 13.58 8.41
CA ASN A 12 -15.12 13.66 9.14
C ASN A 12 -14.23 12.41 9.00
N THR A 13 -14.53 11.50 8.06
CA THR A 13 -13.72 10.28 7.89
C THR A 13 -12.31 10.66 7.42
N PRO A 14 -11.25 10.21 8.11
CA PRO A 14 -9.87 10.41 7.69
C PRO A 14 -9.63 9.91 6.26
N ASP A 15 -8.79 10.62 5.50
CA ASP A 15 -8.51 10.29 4.09
C ASP A 15 -7.89 8.89 3.94
N GLU A 16 -7.12 8.44 4.94
CA GLU A 16 -6.60 7.07 5.00
C GLU A 16 -7.72 6.01 4.98
N ILE A 17 -8.81 6.23 5.71
CA ILE A 17 -9.95 5.29 5.72
C ILE A 17 -10.66 5.31 4.36
N LYS A 18 -10.80 6.48 3.74
CA LYS A 18 -11.39 6.58 2.38
C LYS A 18 -10.53 5.83 1.37
N ALA A 19 -9.22 6.05 1.38
CA ALA A 19 -8.28 5.36 0.51
C ALA A 19 -8.31 3.84 0.74
N GLN A 20 -8.31 3.40 2.00
CA GLN A 20 -8.36 1.99 2.34
C GLN A 20 -9.69 1.32 1.94
N LYS A 21 -10.83 2.03 2.02
CA LYS A 21 -12.11 1.53 1.50
C LYS A 21 -12.05 1.31 -0.02
N LEU A 22 -11.44 2.23 -0.78
CA LEU A 22 -11.22 2.07 -2.22
C LEU A 22 -10.30 0.88 -2.52
N MET A 23 -9.25 0.67 -1.70
CA MET A 23 -8.37 -0.50 -1.84
C MET A 23 -9.12 -1.81 -1.62
N ASN A 24 -9.97 -1.87 -0.60
CA ASN A 24 -10.77 -3.06 -0.31
C ASN A 24 -11.68 -3.44 -1.49
N ALA A 25 -12.26 -2.46 -2.17
CA ALA A 25 -13.13 -2.66 -3.33
C ALA A 25 -12.40 -3.21 -4.57
N MET A 26 -11.06 -3.10 -4.63
CA MET A 26 -10.28 -3.65 -5.76
C MET A 26 -10.08 -5.17 -5.69
N HIS A 27 -10.35 -5.81 -4.55
CA HIS A 27 -10.28 -7.26 -4.38
C HIS A 27 -9.03 -7.93 -4.98
N HIS A 28 -7.85 -7.35 -4.74
CA HIS A 28 -6.59 -7.81 -5.34
C HIS A 28 -5.74 -8.64 -4.38
N ALA A 29 -5.16 -9.75 -4.85
CA ALA A 29 -4.40 -10.70 -4.02
C ALA A 29 -3.16 -10.06 -3.35
N HIS A 30 -2.53 -9.09 -4.03
CA HIS A 30 -1.32 -8.39 -3.58
C HIS A 30 -1.59 -6.98 -3.02
N ILE A 31 -2.83 -6.65 -2.70
CA ILE A 31 -3.19 -5.42 -1.96
C ILE A 31 -3.73 -5.85 -0.60
N GLN A 32 -3.27 -5.20 0.46
CA GLN A 32 -3.76 -5.47 1.80
C GLN A 32 -5.17 -4.89 1.98
N SER A 33 -6.12 -5.77 2.29
CA SER A 33 -7.50 -5.39 2.58
C SER A 33 -7.74 -5.37 4.07
N ALA A 34 -8.41 -4.31 4.54
CA ALA A 34 -8.92 -4.25 5.91
C ALA A 34 -10.07 -5.24 6.10
N LEU A 35 -10.12 -5.92 7.25
CA LEU A 35 -11.24 -6.75 7.68
C LEU A 35 -12.43 -5.91 8.11
N ALA A 36 -12.16 -4.79 8.81
CA ALA A 36 -13.19 -3.94 9.35
C ALA A 36 -12.63 -2.53 9.65
N PHE A 37 -13.54 -1.57 9.67
CA PHE A 37 -13.30 -0.20 10.10
C PHE A 37 -14.13 0.03 11.36
N VAL A 38 -13.49 0.38 12.47
CA VAL A 38 -14.15 0.58 13.75
C VAL A 38 -14.01 2.03 14.15
N HIS A 39 -15.12 2.64 14.55
CA HIS A 39 -15.15 4.00 15.07
C HIS A 39 -15.66 3.95 16.51
N ARG A 40 -14.91 4.59 17.42
CA ARG A 40 -15.27 4.64 18.83
C ARG A 40 -14.92 6.02 19.39
N ARG A 41 -15.94 6.80 19.75
CA ARG A 41 -15.79 8.21 20.16
C ARG A 41 -15.13 9.01 19.03
N ASP A 42 -13.95 9.56 19.24
CA ASP A 42 -13.20 10.32 18.25
C ASP A 42 -12.09 9.50 17.59
N ASP A 43 -11.91 8.23 18.01
CA ASP A 43 -10.87 7.36 17.49
C ASP A 43 -11.38 6.51 16.32
N HIS A 44 -10.47 6.29 15.36
CA HIS A 44 -10.67 5.40 14.23
C HIS A 44 -9.65 4.27 14.25
N PHE A 45 -10.13 3.05 14.03
CA PHE A 45 -9.30 1.86 13.98
C PHE A 45 -9.56 1.11 12.67
N ILE A 46 -8.47 0.65 12.05
CA ILE A 46 -8.53 -0.25 10.90
C ILE A 46 -8.02 -1.61 11.34
N LEU A 47 -8.85 -2.63 11.20
CA LEU A 47 -8.49 -4.01 11.54
C LEU A 47 -7.99 -4.72 10.29
N TYR A 48 -6.81 -5.30 10.35
CA TYR A 48 -6.19 -6.02 9.25
C TYR A 48 -6.00 -7.51 9.59
N PRO A 49 -5.96 -8.40 8.59
CA PRO A 49 -5.38 -9.72 8.76
C PRO A 49 -3.94 -9.59 9.28
N TRP A 50 -3.58 -10.40 10.27
CA TRP A 50 -2.22 -10.45 10.79
C TRP A 50 -1.24 -10.93 9.72
N ALA A 51 -0.20 -10.13 9.44
CA ALA A 51 0.89 -10.48 8.55
C ALA A 51 1.93 -11.29 9.32
N ASP A 52 1.80 -12.62 9.26
CA ASP A 52 2.59 -13.53 10.09
C ASP A 52 4.07 -13.60 9.72
N ARG A 53 4.46 -13.12 8.52
CA ARG A 53 5.87 -12.91 8.15
C ARG A 53 6.37 -11.49 8.40
N GLY A 54 5.54 -10.60 8.94
CA GLY A 54 5.89 -9.19 9.12
C GLY A 54 6.10 -8.45 7.79
N ASN A 55 6.90 -7.39 7.82
CA ASN A 55 7.25 -6.62 6.62
C ASN A 55 8.47 -7.18 5.89
N LEU A 56 8.60 -6.83 4.61
CA LEU A 56 9.65 -7.30 3.71
C LEU A 56 11.05 -6.94 4.18
N ARG A 57 11.25 -5.76 4.79
CA ARG A 57 12.57 -5.36 5.30
C ARG A 57 13.04 -6.30 6.41
N ALA A 58 12.23 -6.47 7.44
CA ALA A 58 12.51 -7.40 8.54
C ALA A 58 12.66 -8.83 8.00
N TYR A 59 11.75 -9.17 7.08
CA TYR A 59 11.80 -10.25 6.10
C TYR A 59 13.22 -10.71 5.74
N TRP A 60 13.82 -9.86 4.89
CA TRP A 60 15.10 -10.09 4.24
C TRP A 60 16.28 -10.01 5.20
N VAL A 61 16.25 -9.09 6.18
CA VAL A 61 17.33 -8.95 7.15
C VAL A 61 17.48 -10.22 8.00
N GLN A 62 16.36 -10.82 8.43
CA GLN A 62 16.37 -12.04 9.24
C GLN A 62 16.72 -13.29 8.42
N ASN A 63 16.45 -13.28 7.12
CA ASN A 63 16.62 -14.44 6.24
C ASN A 63 17.64 -14.16 5.13
N ASN A 64 18.80 -13.58 5.45
CA ASN A 64 19.80 -13.16 4.46
C ASN A 64 20.66 -14.31 3.87
N ILE A 65 20.28 -15.57 4.13
CA ILE A 65 20.99 -16.75 3.62
C ILE A 65 19.95 -17.74 3.09
N TRP A 66 19.49 -17.52 1.87
CA TRP A 66 18.73 -18.52 1.13
C TRP A 66 19.65 -19.16 0.09
N PRO A 67 19.76 -20.50 0.05
CA PRO A 67 20.38 -21.15 -1.09
C PRO A 67 19.55 -20.80 -2.34
N LEU A 68 20.21 -20.19 -3.32
CA LEU A 68 19.59 -19.86 -4.59
C LEU A 68 19.05 -21.14 -5.22
N SER A 69 17.75 -21.18 -5.49
CA SER A 69 17.08 -22.31 -6.13
C SER A 69 16.15 -21.80 -7.22
N GLU A 70 15.86 -22.64 -8.21
CA GLU A 70 14.88 -22.34 -9.24
C GLU A 70 13.52 -21.99 -8.64
N GLN A 71 13.10 -22.73 -7.61
CA GLN A 71 11.85 -22.50 -6.90
C GLN A 71 11.82 -21.10 -6.25
N LEU A 72 12.89 -20.70 -5.56
CA LEU A 72 12.98 -19.38 -4.96
C LEU A 72 12.90 -18.27 -6.03
N ILE A 73 13.66 -18.41 -7.11
CA ILE A 73 13.65 -17.43 -8.22
C ILE A 73 12.25 -17.29 -8.79
N LYS A 74 11.59 -18.42 -9.08
CA LYS A 74 10.24 -18.45 -9.61
C LYS A 74 9.24 -17.78 -8.67
N GLU A 75 9.25 -18.14 -7.40
CA GLU A 75 8.34 -17.55 -6.42
C GLU A 75 8.56 -16.04 -6.25
N VAL A 76 9.82 -15.57 -6.20
CA VAL A 76 10.13 -14.15 -6.12
C VAL A 76 9.59 -13.41 -7.35
N LEU A 77 9.79 -13.95 -8.56
CA LEU A 77 9.27 -13.35 -9.78
C LEU A 77 7.73 -13.32 -9.81
N GLU A 78 7.07 -14.38 -9.34
CA GLU A 78 5.61 -14.41 -9.18
C GLU A 78 5.12 -13.33 -8.21
N GLN A 79 5.81 -13.12 -7.07
CA GLN A 79 5.45 -12.07 -6.13
C GLN A 79 5.68 -10.67 -6.71
N LEU A 80 6.79 -10.43 -7.41
CA LEU A 80 7.06 -9.15 -8.06
C LEU A 80 6.01 -8.83 -9.13
N LEU A 81 5.65 -9.82 -9.94
CA LEU A 81 4.58 -9.67 -10.93
C LEU A 81 3.26 -9.32 -10.26
N GLY A 82 2.91 -10.01 -9.18
CA GLY A 82 1.69 -9.74 -8.42
C GLY A 82 1.65 -8.36 -7.78
N LEU A 83 2.78 -7.89 -7.21
CA LEU A 83 2.89 -6.54 -6.66
C LEU A 83 2.74 -5.47 -7.76
N CYS A 84 3.36 -5.69 -8.93
CA CYS A 84 3.20 -4.81 -10.08
C CYS A 84 1.75 -4.76 -10.59
N ASP A 85 1.05 -5.90 -10.64
CA ASP A 85 -0.37 -5.94 -11.00
C ASP A 85 -1.24 -5.22 -9.96
N GLY A 86 -0.92 -5.35 -8.68
CA GLY A 86 -1.56 -4.59 -7.60
C GLY A 86 -1.42 -3.08 -7.80
N LEU A 87 -0.19 -2.60 -8.01
CA LEU A 87 0.09 -1.18 -8.29
C LEU A 87 -0.64 -0.70 -9.55
N TRP A 88 -0.67 -1.52 -10.59
CA TRP A 88 -1.38 -1.22 -11.83
C TRP A 88 -2.88 -1.02 -11.60
N ASN A 89 -3.52 -1.88 -10.80
CA ASN A 89 -4.93 -1.73 -10.42
C ASN A 89 -5.17 -0.44 -9.62
N MET A 90 -4.28 -0.09 -8.68
CA MET A 90 -4.36 1.17 -7.95
C MET A 90 -4.30 2.37 -8.90
N HIS A 91 -3.37 2.36 -9.85
CA HIS A 91 -3.20 3.43 -10.83
C HIS A 91 -4.43 3.59 -11.74
N LYS A 92 -5.10 2.49 -12.12
CA LYS A 92 -6.37 2.55 -12.87
C LYS A 92 -7.48 3.26 -12.10
N MET A 93 -7.47 3.17 -10.77
CA MET A 93 -8.37 3.88 -9.87
C MET A 93 -7.88 5.30 -9.54
N ASN A 94 -6.85 5.79 -10.24
CA ASN A 94 -6.24 7.10 -10.05
C ASN A 94 -5.63 7.31 -8.65
N ILE A 95 -5.25 6.21 -8.00
CA ILE A 95 -4.64 6.19 -6.67
C ILE A 95 -3.17 5.84 -6.80
N ARG A 96 -2.31 6.66 -6.21
CA ARG A 96 -0.88 6.33 -6.05
C ARG A 96 -0.65 5.81 -4.64
N HIS A 97 0.26 4.86 -4.48
CA HIS A 97 0.66 4.39 -3.15
C HIS A 97 1.34 5.48 -2.32
N GLY A 98 2.22 6.29 -2.93
CA GLY A 98 2.87 7.43 -2.28
C GLY A 98 4.09 7.11 -1.40
N ASP A 99 4.23 5.88 -0.91
CA ASP A 99 5.31 5.45 0.00
C ASP A 99 5.68 3.98 -0.21
N LEU A 100 6.00 3.61 -1.45
CA LEU A 100 6.37 2.24 -1.79
C LEU A 100 7.80 1.94 -1.29
N LYS A 101 7.90 1.12 -0.24
CA LYS A 101 9.17 0.67 0.36
C LYS A 101 9.01 -0.73 0.95
N PRO A 102 10.09 -1.48 1.21
CA PRO A 102 10.03 -2.82 1.79
C PRO A 102 9.25 -2.91 3.11
N GLU A 103 9.26 -1.86 3.92
CA GLU A 103 8.52 -1.76 5.18
C GLU A 103 6.99 -1.77 4.98
N ASN A 104 6.54 -1.31 3.80
CA ASN A 104 5.14 -1.21 3.41
C ASN A 104 4.71 -2.40 2.53
N ILE A 105 5.49 -3.47 2.51
CA ILE A 105 5.14 -4.74 1.87
C ILE A 105 5.07 -5.81 2.96
N LEU A 106 3.90 -6.38 3.17
CA LEU A 106 3.62 -7.37 4.21
C LEU A 106 3.63 -8.79 3.64
N GLY A 107 4.19 -9.73 4.38
CA GLY A 107 4.27 -11.14 4.01
C GLY A 107 3.27 -12.02 4.76
N PHE A 108 2.69 -12.99 4.05
CA PHE A 108 1.72 -13.96 4.57
C PHE A 108 2.11 -15.39 4.19
N THR A 109 2.07 -16.34 5.12
CA THR A 109 2.29 -17.78 4.83
C THR A 109 1.07 -18.45 4.22
N LYS A 110 0.55 -17.92 3.12
CA LYS A 110 -0.53 -18.60 2.38
C LYS A 110 0.06 -19.67 1.44
N ASN A 111 -0.52 -20.87 1.47
CA ASN A 111 -0.27 -21.97 0.53
C ASN A 111 1.11 -22.67 0.61
N GLU A 112 1.75 -22.74 1.79
CA GLU A 112 3.02 -23.47 2.01
C GLU A 112 4.18 -23.04 1.09
N ARG A 113 4.06 -21.88 0.44
CA ARG A 113 5.08 -21.30 -0.43
C ARG A 113 6.27 -20.81 0.37
N LEU A 114 7.46 -20.94 -0.22
CA LEU A 114 8.73 -20.52 0.39
C LEU A 114 8.71 -19.02 0.74
N VAL A 115 8.32 -18.18 -0.23
CA VAL A 115 8.21 -16.72 -0.07
C VAL A 115 6.86 -16.33 0.54
N GLY A 116 5.83 -17.14 0.34
CA GLY A 116 4.45 -16.81 0.73
C GLY A 116 3.79 -15.82 -0.25
N THR A 117 2.84 -15.03 0.26
CA THR A 117 2.18 -13.94 -0.50
C THR A 117 2.61 -12.59 0.04
N LEU A 118 3.12 -11.72 -0.82
CA LEU A 118 3.47 -10.33 -0.51
C LEU A 118 2.33 -9.40 -0.85
N LYS A 119 2.02 -8.45 0.03
CA LYS A 119 0.95 -7.47 -0.18
C LYS A 119 1.41 -6.05 0.08
N LEU A 120 1.01 -5.14 -0.78
CA LEU A 120 1.14 -3.69 -0.58
C LEU A 120 0.29 -3.26 0.61
N ALA A 121 0.86 -2.49 1.52
CA ALA A 121 0.24 -2.00 2.74
C ALA A 121 0.62 -0.54 3.00
N ASP A 122 0.08 0.03 4.09
CA ASP A 122 0.33 1.40 4.54
C ASP A 122 0.05 2.46 3.46
N MET A 123 -1.22 2.86 3.44
CA MET A 123 -1.78 3.84 2.51
C MET A 123 -1.93 5.22 3.15
N GLY A 124 -1.25 5.48 4.27
CA GLY A 124 -1.35 6.77 4.99
C GLY A 124 -0.98 7.99 4.14
N LEU A 125 -0.25 7.79 3.04
CA LEU A 125 0.13 8.83 2.07
C LEU A 125 -0.52 8.65 0.68
N ALA A 126 -1.51 7.76 0.56
CA ALA A 126 -2.19 7.53 -0.71
C ALA A 126 -3.05 8.74 -1.07
N LYS A 127 -2.76 9.35 -2.23
CA LYS A 127 -3.47 10.53 -2.72
C LYS A 127 -4.05 10.30 -4.11
N SER A 128 -5.17 10.95 -4.38
CA SER A 128 -5.73 11.00 -5.73
C SER A 128 -4.85 11.87 -6.63
N HIS A 129 -4.77 11.53 -7.92
CA HIS A 129 -3.95 12.29 -8.86
C HIS A 129 -4.51 13.70 -9.17
N GLU A 130 -5.81 13.93 -8.95
CA GLU A 130 -6.48 15.22 -9.21
C GLU A 130 -6.13 16.28 -8.16
N GLU A 131 -5.96 15.90 -6.89
CA GLU A 131 -5.60 16.82 -5.79
C GLU A 131 -4.24 17.48 -6.05
N ARG A 132 -3.24 16.74 -6.55
CA ARG A 132 -1.93 17.33 -6.88
C ARG A 132 -1.95 18.23 -8.11
N THR A 133 -2.80 17.99 -9.11
CA THR A 133 -2.89 18.93 -10.24
C THR A 133 -3.35 20.30 -9.73
N ARG A 134 -4.25 20.34 -8.74
CA ARG A 134 -4.65 21.58 -8.06
C ARG A 134 -3.54 22.15 -7.17
N GLU A 135 -2.83 21.31 -6.41
CA GLU A 135 -1.71 21.76 -5.56
C GLU A 135 -0.49 22.27 -6.38
N ARG A 136 -0.24 21.77 -7.59
CA ARG A 136 0.83 22.30 -8.47
C ARG A 136 0.60 23.75 -8.91
N HIS A 137 -0.64 24.23 -8.87
CA HIS A 137 -0.93 25.65 -9.11
C HIS A 137 -0.65 26.52 -7.89
N HIS A 138 -0.34 25.94 -6.73
CA HIS A 138 -0.01 26.63 -5.49
C HIS A 138 1.32 26.10 -4.91
N SER A 139 2.42 26.71 -5.36
CA SER A 139 3.73 26.78 -4.69
C SER A 139 4.61 25.52 -4.71
N THR A 140 5.68 25.59 -5.51
CA THR A 140 6.97 24.95 -5.18
C THR A 140 7.93 26.06 -4.74
N ASP A 141 8.12 26.22 -3.43
CA ASP A 141 9.31 26.88 -2.89
C ASP A 141 10.43 25.85 -2.87
N THR A 142 11.18 25.80 -3.97
CA THR A 142 12.48 25.13 -3.98
C THR A 142 13.50 26.14 -3.49
N GLU A 143 13.92 26.04 -2.22
CA GLU A 143 15.13 26.71 -1.76
C GLU A 143 16.32 26.13 -2.54
N MET A 144 16.87 26.96 -3.43
CA MET A 144 18.12 26.68 -4.13
C MET A 144 19.26 26.77 -3.12
N GLY A 145 19.97 25.65 -2.93
CA GLY A 145 21.16 25.62 -2.09
C GLY A 145 22.25 26.52 -2.64
N ASP A 146 22.61 27.55 -1.89
CA ASP A 146 23.82 28.34 -2.12
C ASP A 146 25.06 27.46 -1.84
N HIS A 147 25.85 27.22 -2.86
CA HIS A 147 27.22 26.72 -2.73
C HIS A 147 28.19 27.91 -2.75
N PRO A 148 28.91 28.20 -1.65
CA PRO A 148 29.99 29.18 -1.69
C PRO A 148 31.24 28.55 -2.32
N VAL A 149 31.88 29.32 -3.21
CA VAL A 149 33.23 29.09 -3.74
C VAL A 149 34.23 29.78 -2.81
#